data_AF-A0AAF0URF3-F1
#
_entry.id   AF-A0AAF0URF3-F1
#
_cell.length_a   1.000
_cell.length_b   1.000
_cell.length_c   1.000
_cell.angle_alpha   90.00
_cell.angle_beta   90.00
_cell.angle_gamma   90.00
#
_symmetry.space_group_name_H-M   'P 1'
#
loop_
_entity.id
_entity.type
_entity.pdbx_description
1 polymer ?
#
loop_
_entity_poly.entity_id
_entity_poly.type
_entity_poly.pdbx_seq_one_letter_code
_entity_poly.pdbx_strand_id
1 'polypeptide(L)'
;MREEKVLEFISILQENISVKKYALKFTQLAMYALTMVADPRARMSKFVSDISNLVVKECLTSMSIKEMVIYCLMIHAQQIEEEKLKERAKKSKRAMISDDDFSYSRSDGQRCLQF
;
A
#
# COMPACT_ATOMS: atom_id res chain seq x y z
N MET A 1 -14.23 -11.87 -25.97
CA MET A 1 -14.79 -10.50 -25.88
C MET A 1 -15.43 -10.22 -24.52
N ARG A 2 -16.71 -10.52 -24.25
CA ARG A 2 -17.30 -10.25 -22.91
C ARG A 2 -16.89 -11.28 -21.85
N GLU A 3 -17.04 -12.56 -22.15
CA GLU A 3 -16.78 -13.65 -21.19
C GLU A 3 -15.32 -13.68 -20.73
N GLU A 4 -14.39 -13.47 -21.66
CA GLU A 4 -12.96 -13.32 -21.39
C GLU A 4 -12.66 -12.18 -20.40
N LYS A 5 -13.35 -11.04 -20.52
CA LYS A 5 -13.20 -9.91 -19.60
C LYS A 5 -13.78 -10.19 -18.22
N VAL A 6 -14.82 -11.03 -18.13
CA VAL A 6 -15.36 -11.52 -16.86
C VAL A 6 -14.36 -12.45 -16.18
N LEU A 7 -13.72 -13.36 -16.92
CA LEU A 7 -12.65 -14.21 -16.39
C LEU A 7 -11.46 -13.37 -15.92
N GLU A 8 -11.08 -12.35 -16.69
CA GLU A 8 -10.05 -11.39 -16.28
C GLU A 8 -10.43 -10.73 -14.95
N PHE A 9 -11.67 -10.23 -14.81
CA PHE A 9 -12.17 -9.64 -13.57
C PHE A 9 -12.14 -10.59 -12.36
N ILE A 10 -12.39 -11.88 -12.57
CA ILE A 10 -12.32 -12.87 -11.47
C ILE A 10 -10.87 -13.03 -11.00
N SER A 11 -9.93 -13.04 -11.95
CA SER A 11 -8.51 -13.29 -11.72
C SER A 11 -7.68 -12.07 -11.28
N ILE A 12 -8.20 -10.84 -11.40
CA ILE A 12 -7.40 -9.66 -11.06
C ILE A 12 -7.03 -9.66 -9.59
N LEU A 13 -5.78 -9.30 -9.32
CA LEU A 13 -5.26 -9.05 -7.99
C LEU A 13 -4.35 -7.82 -8.05
N GLN A 14 -4.21 -7.11 -6.93
CA GLN A 14 -3.29 -5.98 -6.85
C GLN A 14 -1.83 -6.46 -6.97
N GLU A 15 -1.44 -7.48 -6.21
CA GLU A 15 -0.08 -8.03 -6.12
C GLU A 15 1.03 -6.96 -6.20
N ASN A 16 1.67 -6.83 -7.36
CA ASN A 16 2.84 -5.98 -7.60
C ASN A 16 2.53 -4.65 -8.31
N ILE A 17 1.24 -4.30 -8.48
CA ILE A 17 0.83 -2.98 -8.99
C ILE A 17 0.33 -2.09 -7.86
N SER A 18 0.39 -0.77 -8.06
CA SER A 18 -0.20 0.17 -7.10
C SER A 18 -1.71 0.01 -7.02
N VAL A 19 -2.28 0.33 -5.85
CA VAL A 19 -3.73 0.38 -5.62
C VAL A 19 -4.40 1.25 -6.68
N LYS A 20 -3.78 2.37 -7.07
CA LYS A 20 -4.30 3.27 -8.12
C LYS A 20 -4.46 2.55 -9.47
N LYS A 21 -3.44 1.81 -9.91
CA LYS A 21 -3.47 1.09 -11.18
C LYS A 21 -4.45 -0.08 -11.13
N TYR A 22 -4.51 -0.77 -9.98
CA TYR A 22 -5.47 -1.84 -9.73
C TYR A 22 -6.92 -1.32 -9.77
N ALA A 23 -7.24 -0.25 -9.04
CA ALA A 23 -8.58 0.34 -9.00
C ALA A 23 -9.09 0.76 -10.38
N LEU A 24 -8.20 1.29 -11.24
CA LEU A 24 -8.54 1.61 -12.62
C LEU A 24 -8.92 0.35 -13.42
N LYS A 25 -8.11 -0.71 -13.34
CA LYS A 25 -8.39 -2.00 -14.00
C LYS A 25 -9.69 -2.61 -13.48
N PHE A 26 -9.88 -2.62 -12.16
CA PHE A 26 -11.09 -3.11 -11.51
C PHE A 26 -12.33 -2.41 -12.06
N THR A 27 -12.31 -1.08 -12.15
CA THR A 27 -13.44 -0.29 -12.65
C THR A 27 -13.74 -0.58 -14.12
N GLN A 28 -12.69 -0.71 -14.95
CA GLN A 28 -12.84 -1.04 -16.38
C GLN A 28 -13.44 -2.44 -16.58
N LEU A 29 -13.01 -3.42 -15.81
CA LEU A 29 -13.47 -4.80 -15.92
C LEU A 29 -14.84 -5.03 -15.28
N ALA A 30 -15.17 -4.30 -14.21
CA ALA A 30 -16.48 -4.35 -13.55
C ALA A 30 -17.64 -3.99 -14.50
N MET A 31 -17.40 -3.19 -15.54
CA MET A 31 -18.39 -2.90 -16.59
C MET A 31 -18.84 -4.14 -17.37
N TYR A 32 -17.98 -5.16 -17.46
CA TYR A 32 -18.27 -6.41 -18.17
C TYR A 32 -18.90 -7.47 -17.27
N ALA A 33 -18.75 -7.33 -15.94
CA ALA A 33 -19.20 -8.26 -14.91
C ALA A 33 -20.34 -7.69 -14.04
N LEU A 34 -21.25 -6.91 -14.62
CA LEU A 34 -22.34 -6.20 -13.93
C LEU A 34 -23.12 -7.06 -12.94
N THR A 35 -23.41 -8.32 -13.26
CA THR A 35 -24.12 -9.26 -12.39
C THR A 35 -23.32 -9.64 -11.14
N MET A 36 -22.00 -9.73 -11.22
CA MET A 36 -21.12 -10.04 -10.09
C MET A 36 -20.92 -8.86 -9.15
N VAL A 37 -21.09 -7.64 -9.66
CA VAL A 37 -20.88 -6.39 -8.92
C VAL A 37 -22.18 -5.60 -8.70
N ALA A 38 -23.33 -6.25 -8.90
CA ALA A 38 -24.64 -5.62 -8.79
C ALA A 38 -24.92 -5.11 -7.37
N ASP A 39 -24.53 -5.90 -6.37
CA ASP A 39 -24.58 -5.50 -4.97
C ASP A 39 -23.35 -4.62 -4.62
N PRO A 40 -23.56 -3.38 -4.16
CA PRO A 40 -22.45 -2.50 -3.75
C PRO A 40 -21.57 -3.10 -2.66
N ARG A 41 -22.16 -3.91 -1.76
CA ARG A 41 -21.42 -4.57 -0.68
C ARG A 41 -20.51 -5.68 -1.24
N ALA A 42 -21.02 -6.55 -2.10
CA ALA A 42 -20.24 -7.57 -2.79
C ALA A 42 -19.12 -6.96 -3.63
N ARG A 43 -19.38 -5.84 -4.31
CA ARG A 43 -18.36 -5.10 -5.08
C ARG A 43 -17.22 -4.60 -4.20
N MET A 44 -17.53 -4.02 -3.04
CA MET A 44 -16.51 -3.63 -2.06
C MET A 44 -15.76 -4.85 -1.51
N SER A 45 -16.48 -5.92 -1.17
CA SER A 45 -15.87 -7.15 -0.68
C SER A 45 -14.87 -7.74 -1.68
N LYS A 46 -15.21 -7.79 -2.97
CA LYS A 46 -14.32 -8.26 -4.04
C LYS A 46 -13.10 -7.34 -4.20
N PHE A 47 -13.30 -6.03 -4.13
CA PHE A 47 -12.17 -5.10 -4.15
C PHE A 47 -11.22 -5.37 -2.98
N VAL A 48 -11.75 -5.51 -1.76
CA VAL A 48 -10.95 -5.69 -0.54
C VAL A 48 -10.29 -7.07 -0.46
N SER A 49 -10.88 -8.13 -1.03
CA SER A 49 -10.24 -9.45 -1.08
C SER A 49 -8.99 -9.50 -1.95
N ASP A 50 -8.90 -8.61 -2.93
CA ASP A 50 -7.92 -8.67 -4.00
C ASP A 50 -6.78 -7.63 -3.84
N ILE A 51 -6.88 -6.73 -2.84
CA ILE A 51 -5.84 -5.75 -2.51
C ILE A 51 -4.79 -6.32 -1.55
N SER A 52 -3.61 -5.71 -1.56
CA SER A 52 -2.47 -6.17 -0.78
C SER A 52 -2.69 -6.08 0.73
N ASN A 53 -1.99 -6.95 1.46
CA ASN A 53 -1.95 -6.94 2.94
C ASN A 53 -1.48 -5.61 3.54
N LEU A 54 -0.86 -4.75 2.74
CA LEU A 54 -0.43 -3.42 3.17
C LEU A 54 -1.60 -2.53 3.56
N VAL A 55 -2.75 -2.66 2.89
CA VAL A 55 -3.90 -1.75 3.02
C VAL A 55 -5.20 -2.45 3.42
N VAL A 56 -5.24 -3.78 3.34
CA VAL A 56 -6.47 -4.58 3.52
C VAL A 56 -7.15 -4.38 4.87
N LYS A 57 -6.38 -4.28 5.97
CA LYS A 57 -6.93 -4.15 7.33
C LYS A 57 -7.70 -2.86 7.51
N GLU A 58 -7.10 -1.75 7.10
CA GLU A 58 -7.73 -0.43 7.15
C GLU A 58 -8.93 -0.36 6.21
N CYS A 59 -8.84 -0.99 5.04
CA CYS A 59 -9.95 -1.05 4.09
C CYS A 59 -11.12 -1.88 4.61
N LEU A 60 -10.89 -3.00 5.32
CA LEU A 60 -11.96 -3.79 5.97
C LEU A 60 -12.69 -2.97 7.05
N THR A 61 -11.95 -2.21 7.86
CA THR A 61 -12.53 -1.32 8.87
C THR A 61 -13.37 -0.23 8.22
N SER A 62 -12.83 0.47 7.22
CA SER A 62 -13.53 1.51 6.48
C SER A 62 -14.74 0.97 5.72
N MET A 63 -14.65 -0.25 5.17
CA MET A 63 -15.76 -0.96 4.55
C MET A 63 -16.90 -1.22 5.55
N SER A 64 -16.65 -1.30 6.85
CA SER A 64 -17.72 -1.52 7.85
C SER A 64 -18.61 -0.29 8.06
N ILE A 65 -18.22 0.89 7.55
CA ILE A 65 -19.03 2.10 7.57
C ILE A 65 -20.21 1.95 6.60
N LYS A 66 -21.44 2.16 7.10
CA LYS A 66 -22.69 1.96 6.33
C LYS A 66 -22.76 2.79 5.05
N GLU A 67 -22.27 4.02 5.10
CA GLU A 67 -22.30 4.98 3.98
C GLU A 67 -21.08 4.85 3.05
N MET A 68 -20.19 3.91 3.33
CA MET A 68 -19.00 3.72 2.51
C MET A 68 -19.39 3.26 1.10
N VAL A 69 -18.80 3.92 0.10
CA VAL A 69 -18.94 3.56 -1.31
C VAL A 69 -17.60 3.13 -1.88
N ILE A 70 -17.63 2.28 -2.91
CA ILE A 70 -16.44 1.69 -3.53
C ILE A 70 -15.39 2.74 -3.95
N TYR A 71 -15.82 3.87 -4.51
CA TYR A 71 -14.90 4.92 -4.96
C TYR A 71 -14.16 5.58 -3.80
N CYS A 72 -14.86 5.88 -2.69
CA CYS A 72 -14.24 6.39 -1.48
C CYS A 72 -13.27 5.37 -0.87
N LEU A 73 -13.64 4.09 -0.89
CA LEU A 73 -12.77 3.01 -0.42
C LEU A 73 -11.49 2.89 -1.27
N MET A 74 -11.59 3.03 -2.59
CA MET A 74 -10.43 3.04 -3.49
C MET A 74 -9.48 4.22 -3.23
N ILE A 75 -10.03 5.42 -3.01
CA ILE A 75 -9.22 6.61 -2.67
C ILE A 75 -8.52 6.40 -1.33
N HIS A 76 -9.25 5.90 -0.33
CA HIS A 76 -8.70 5.63 0.98
C HIS A 76 -7.56 4.60 0.92
N ALA A 77 -7.76 3.51 0.18
CA ALA A 77 -6.73 2.50 -0.05
C ALA A 77 -5.47 3.09 -0.71
N GLN A 78 -5.63 3.98 -1.69
CA GLN A 78 -4.52 4.65 -2.36
C GLN A 78 -3.74 5.55 -1.38
N GLN A 79 -4.44 6.31 -0.53
CA GLN A 79 -3.81 7.19 0.44
C GLN A 79 -2.97 6.40 1.47
N ILE A 80 -3.51 5.28 1.97
CA ILE A 80 -2.81 4.43 2.93
C ILE A 80 -1.57 3.79 2.31
N GLU A 81 -1.68 3.28 1.08
CA GLU A 81 -0.53 2.73 0.37
C GLU A 81 0.59 3.76 0.25
N GLU A 82 0.25 4.98 -0.17
CA GLU A 82 1.21 6.07 -0.31
C GLU A 82 1.87 6.46 1.02
N GLU A 83 1.08 6.57 2.09
CA GLU A 83 1.57 6.87 3.43
C GLU A 83 2.55 5.80 3.93
N LYS A 84 2.17 4.52 3.87
CA LYS A 84 3.00 3.41 4.35
C LYS A 84 4.27 3.25 3.53
N LEU A 85 4.23 3.49 2.22
CA LEU A 85 5.44 3.49 1.38
C LEU A 85 6.38 4.66 1.75
N LYS A 86 5.84 5.86 2.01
CA LYS A 86 6.63 7.01 2.48
C LYS A 86 7.29 6.73 3.83
N GLU A 87 6.59 6.10 4.77
CA GLU A 87 7.14 5.72 6.07
C GLU A 87 8.30 4.73 5.94
N ARG A 88 8.14 3.70 5.10
CA ARG A 88 9.18 2.69 4.84
C ARG A 88 10.43 3.33 4.24
N ALA A 89 10.25 4.26 3.29
CA ALA A 89 11.37 5.00 2.70
C ALA A 89 12.13 5.85 3.74
N LYS A 90 11.41 6.50 4.67
CA LYS A 90 12.04 7.27 5.77
C LYS A 90 12.80 6.37 6.76
N LYS A 91 12.23 5.22 7.13
CA LYS A 91 12.88 4.25 8.03
C LYS A 91 14.15 3.66 7.42
N SER A 92 14.11 3.32 6.13
CA SER A 92 15.29 2.82 5.40
C SER A 92 16.43 3.84 5.37
N LYS A 93 16.13 5.13 5.18
CA LYS A 93 17.16 6.19 5.20
C LYS A 93 17.82 6.36 6.58
N ARG A 94 17.09 6.13 7.68
CA ARG A 94 17.65 6.18 9.04
C ARG A 94 18.56 4.99 9.34
N ALA A 95 18.19 3.81 8.86
CA ALA A 95 19.01 2.61 9.03
C ALA A 95 20.37 2.72 8.30
N MET A 96 20.45 3.47 7.20
CA MET A 96 21.72 3.69 6.49
C MET A 96 22.69 4.66 7.21
N ILE A 97 22.23 5.43 8.20
CA ILE A 97 23.07 6.43 8.88
C ILE A 97 23.74 5.85 10.14
N SER A 98 23.25 4.72 10.68
CA SER A 98 23.77 4.16 11.93
C SER A 98 25.03 3.29 11.79
N ASP A 99 25.47 2.97 10.58
CA ASP A 99 26.63 2.10 10.34
C ASP A 99 27.96 2.87 10.14
N ASP A 100 27.93 4.21 10.12
CA ASP A 100 29.14 5.06 10.16
C ASP A 100 29.48 5.43 11.63
N ASP A 101 29.63 4.43 12.49
CA ASP A 101 30.37 4.59 13.75
C ASP A 101 31.87 4.47 13.43
N PHE A 102 32.39 5.48 12.73
CA PHE A 102 33.83 5.58 12.48
C PHE A 102 34.52 6.00 13.77
N SER A 103 34.99 4.98 14.48
CA SER A 103 35.89 5.05 15.62
C SER A 103 37.04 6.04 15.39
N TYR A 104 36.97 7.21 16.04
CA TYR A 104 38.17 8.00 16.31
C TYR A 104 38.74 7.57 17.66
N SER A 105 39.42 6.42 17.66
CA SER A 105 40.39 6.08 18.71
C SER A 105 41.80 6.37 18.19
N ARG A 106 42.38 7.49 18.64
CA ARG A 106 43.83 7.76 18.69
C ARG A 106 44.04 8.71 19.87
N SER A 107 44.29 8.22 21.09
CA SER A 107 45.57 7.75 21.65
C SER A 107 46.71 8.79 21.60
N ASP A 108 46.98 9.35 22.78
CA ASP A 108 48.24 9.84 23.36
C ASP A 108 49.17 10.83 22.64
N GLY A 109 49.55 11.87 23.39
CA GLY A 109 50.58 12.84 23.02
C GLY A 109 50.85 13.88 24.12
N GLN A 110 51.41 13.40 25.23
CA GLN A 110 51.89 14.14 26.40
C GLN A 110 52.78 15.36 26.08
N ARG A 111 52.59 16.48 26.79
CA ARG A 111 53.69 17.34 27.29
C ARG A 111 53.23 18.29 28.39
N CYS A 112 53.77 18.04 29.60
CA CYS A 112 53.86 18.99 30.69
C CYS A 112 54.61 20.25 30.25
N LEU A 113 54.15 21.42 30.70
CA LEU A 113 55.03 22.53 31.06
C LEU A 113 54.50 23.12 32.37
N GLN A 114 55.24 22.84 33.45
CA GLN A 114 55.29 23.68 34.63
C GLN A 114 56.07 24.95 34.26
N PHE A 115 55.55 26.12 34.61
CA PHE A 115 56.13 27.11 35.53
C PHE A 115 55.14 28.25 35.72
#